data_AF-A0A433TYA4-F1
#
_entry.id   AF-A0A433TYA4-F1
#
_cell.length_a   1.000
_cell.length_b   1.000
_cell.length_c   1.000
_cell.angle_alpha   90.00
_cell.angle_beta   90.00
_cell.angle_gamma   90.00
#
_symmetry.space_group_name_H-M   'P 1'
#
loop_
_entity.id
_entity.type
_entity.pdbx_description
1 polymer ?
#
loop_
_entity_poly.entity_id
_entity_poly.type
_entity_poly.pdbx_seq_one_letter_code
_entity_poly.pdbx_strand_id
1 'polypeptide(L)'
;MQCGKPGDVHQRAQGNYRINQCRGQAKEGHECIKCGRIKRTRQHIPHAKRTPAAVDKRNKRERRRIGGVNHAFEILRQHTPTLSHLERASKISILRQAQAYIRELSNVLAGRNCCL
;
A
#
# COMPACT_ATOMS: atom_id res chain seq x y z
N MET A 1 4.32 -29.42 -29.17
CA MET A 1 4.94 -29.79 -27.89
C MET A 1 4.37 -28.87 -26.81
N GLN A 2 3.51 -29.43 -25.95
CA GLN A 2 3.02 -28.78 -24.74
C GLN A 2 4.05 -29.04 -23.63
N CYS A 3 4.37 -28.02 -22.85
CA CYS A 3 5.04 -28.19 -21.56
C CYS A 3 4.19 -27.50 -20.49
N GLY A 4 3.85 -28.30 -19.48
CA GLY A 4 2.76 -28.08 -18.53
C GLY A 4 2.97 -26.95 -17.52
N LYS A 5 1.85 -26.56 -16.92
CA LYS A 5 1.80 -25.67 -15.75
C LYS A 5 2.22 -26.45 -14.49
N PRO A 6 3.02 -25.85 -13.59
CA PRO A 6 2.89 -26.06 -12.15
C PRO A 6 2.01 -24.92 -11.59
N GLY A 7 0.96 -25.15 -10.80
CA GLY A 7 0.91 -26.00 -9.61
C GLY A 7 1.19 -25.13 -8.39
N ASP A 8 0.23 -25.08 -7.46
CA ASP A 8 0.05 -24.13 -6.35
C ASP A 8 1.30 -23.59 -5.63
N VAL A 9 1.31 -22.26 -5.41
CA VAL A 9 2.15 -21.63 -4.39
C VAL A 9 1.27 -20.72 -3.54
N HIS A 10 0.76 -21.31 -2.46
CA HIS A 10 0.27 -20.60 -1.30
C HIS A 10 1.47 -19.90 -0.61
N GLN A 11 1.76 -18.65 -0.95
CA GLN A 11 2.78 -17.86 -0.26
C GLN A 11 2.23 -16.48 0.12
N ARG A 12 1.64 -16.47 1.33
CA ARG A 12 1.83 -15.49 2.39
C ARG A 12 2.42 -14.17 1.88
N ALA A 13 1.56 -13.18 1.62
CA ALA A 13 1.96 -11.79 1.42
C ALA A 13 2.50 -11.24 2.75
N GLN A 14 3.74 -11.58 3.09
CA GLN A 14 4.48 -10.85 4.11
C GLN A 14 4.73 -9.45 3.55
N GLY A 15 4.09 -8.47 4.19
CA GLY A 15 4.24 -7.05 3.90
C GLY A 15 5.67 -6.61 4.13
N ASN A 16 6.50 -6.76 3.10
CA ASN A 16 7.84 -6.21 3.06
C ASN A 16 7.77 -4.73 2.67
N TYR A 17 7.49 -3.87 3.65
CA TYR A 17 7.84 -2.45 3.58
C TYR A 17 9.37 -2.33 3.56
N ARG A 18 9.99 -2.60 2.42
CA ARG A 18 11.43 -2.43 2.23
C ARG A 18 11.78 -0.96 2.41
N ILE A 19 12.27 -0.61 3.60
CA ILE A 19 13.03 0.61 3.83
C ILE A 19 14.32 0.46 2.99
N ASN A 20 14.36 1.20 1.89
CA ASN A 20 15.49 1.54 1.03
C ASN A 20 16.77 0.69 1.20
N GLN A 21 16.85 -0.42 0.47
CA GLN A 21 18.13 -1.12 0.23
C GLN A 21 18.66 -0.70 -1.14
N CYS A 22 19.64 0.22 -1.15
CA CYS A 22 20.20 0.82 -2.36
C CYS A 22 21.07 -0.19 -3.13
N ARG A 23 20.55 -0.73 -4.25
CA ARG A 23 21.35 -1.44 -5.26
C ARG A 23 21.72 -0.49 -6.40
N GLY A 24 23.02 -0.20 -6.58
CA GLY A 24 23.59 0.15 -7.89
C GLY A 24 24.31 1.49 -8.03
N GLN A 25 25.65 1.39 -8.17
CA GLN A 25 26.64 2.20 -8.92
C GLN A 25 26.51 3.73 -9.01
N ALA A 26 27.50 4.38 -8.41
CA ALA A 26 27.71 5.83 -8.27
C ALA A 26 28.21 6.46 -9.57
N LYS A 27 27.72 7.67 -9.89
CA LYS A 27 28.50 8.74 -10.54
C LYS A 27 28.02 10.09 -9.99
N GLU A 28 28.93 10.70 -9.21
CA GLU A 28 29.01 12.08 -8.70
C GLU A 28 27.83 12.67 -7.89
N GLY A 29 28.08 12.93 -6.60
CA GLY A 29 27.19 13.70 -5.72
C GLY A 29 27.84 14.03 -4.37
N HIS A 30 27.46 15.15 -3.76
CA HIS A 30 27.99 15.63 -2.46
C HIS A 30 27.66 14.68 -1.30
N GLU A 31 28.66 14.50 -0.44
CA GLU A 31 28.66 13.59 0.71
C GLU A 31 27.78 14.14 1.85
N CYS A 32 26.86 13.31 2.36
CA CYS A 32 26.09 13.66 3.56
C CYS A 32 26.88 13.31 4.82
N ILE A 33 27.34 14.33 5.55
CA ILE A 33 28.21 14.23 6.74
C ILE A 33 27.64 13.31 7.86
N LYS A 34 26.32 13.08 7.91
CA LYS A 34 25.69 12.21 8.93
C LYS A 34 25.64 10.71 8.59
N CYS A 35 25.85 10.30 7.35
CA CYS A 35 25.70 8.88 6.97
C CYS A 35 26.60 8.37 5.85
N GLY A 36 27.56 9.16 5.37
CA GLY A 36 28.50 8.78 4.31
C GLY A 36 27.85 8.41 2.96
N ARG A 37 26.55 8.67 2.78
CA ARG A 37 25.83 8.38 1.53
C ARG A 37 25.91 9.57 0.57
N ILE A 38 26.32 9.29 -0.66
CA ILE A 38 26.15 10.21 -1.80
C ILE A 38 24.65 10.48 -1.99
N LYS A 39 24.22 11.69 -1.68
CA LYS A 39 22.86 12.16 -2.02
C LYS A 39 22.83 12.40 -3.52
N ARG A 40 22.27 11.47 -4.30
CA ARG A 40 21.97 11.74 -5.71
C ARG A 40 20.87 12.80 -5.73
N THR A 41 21.21 14.01 -6.14
CA THR A 41 20.23 14.99 -6.61
C THR A 41 19.42 14.29 -7.69
N ARG A 42 18.13 14.05 -7.42
CA ARG A 42 17.23 13.51 -8.45
C ARG A 42 17.17 14.59 -9.52
N GLN A 43 17.93 14.41 -10.60
CA GLN A 43 17.79 15.29 -11.76
C GLN A 43 16.33 15.22 -12.21
N HIS A 44 15.68 16.37 -12.24
CA HIS A 44 14.32 16.48 -12.74
C HIS A 44 14.37 16.21 -14.24
N ILE A 45 14.04 14.98 -14.64
CA ILE A 45 13.89 14.64 -16.06
C ILE A 45 12.55 15.21 -16.52
N PRO A 46 12.56 16.19 -17.45
CA PRO A 46 11.33 16.72 -18.04
C PRO A 46 10.48 15.58 -18.58
N HIS A 47 9.16 15.69 -18.48
CA HIS A 47 8.24 14.60 -18.86
C HIS A 47 8.45 14.14 -20.32
N ALA A 48 8.73 15.08 -21.23
CA ALA A 48 9.02 14.81 -22.64
C ALA A 48 10.30 13.97 -22.89
N LYS A 49 11.24 13.93 -21.93
CA LYS A 49 12.51 13.20 -22.05
C LYS A 49 12.49 11.83 -21.33
N ARG A 50 11.32 11.38 -20.84
CA ARG A 50 11.22 10.10 -20.13
C ARG A 50 11.04 8.96 -21.13
N THR A 51 11.91 7.96 -21.05
CA THR A 51 11.77 6.75 -21.86
C THR A 51 10.53 5.95 -21.43
N PRO A 52 9.85 5.26 -22.37
CA PRO A 52 8.69 4.41 -22.05
C PRO A 52 8.98 3.41 -20.92
N ALA A 53 10.14 2.76 -20.96
CA ALA A 53 10.56 1.81 -19.91
C ALA A 53 10.68 2.44 -18.51
N ALA A 54 11.15 3.70 -18.41
CA ALA A 54 11.23 4.40 -17.14
C ALA A 54 9.84 4.75 -16.58
N VAL A 55 8.91 5.13 -17.46
CA VAL A 55 7.50 5.39 -17.13
C VAL A 55 6.82 4.10 -16.67
N ASP A 56 6.99 2.99 -17.39
CA ASP A 56 6.41 1.69 -17.02
C ASP A 56 6.91 1.18 -15.68
N LYS A 57 8.21 1.31 -15.42
CA LYS A 57 8.78 0.98 -14.10
C LYS A 57 8.16 1.84 -13.01
N ARG A 58 7.85 3.11 -13.27
CA ARG A 58 7.15 4.01 -12.32
C ARG A 58 5.69 3.58 -12.11
N ASN A 59 4.96 3.33 -13.17
CA ASN A 59 3.56 2.91 -13.12
C ASN A 59 3.40 1.56 -12.41
N LYS A 60 4.31 0.61 -12.64
CA LYS A 60 4.35 -0.67 -11.92
C LYS A 60 4.51 -0.48 -10.41
N ARG A 61 5.35 0.47 -9.97
CA ARG A 61 5.49 0.79 -8.54
C ARG A 61 4.22 1.41 -7.98
N GLU A 62 3.61 2.33 -8.71
CA GLU A 62 2.39 2.98 -8.26
C GLU A 62 1.22 2.00 -8.16
N ARG A 63 1.06 1.09 -9.13
CA ARG A 63 0.10 -0.02 -9.04
C ARG A 63 0.32 -0.88 -7.80
N ARG A 64 1.56 -1.20 -7.44
CA ARG A 64 1.88 -1.94 -6.20
C ARG A 64 1.50 -1.16 -4.96
N ARG A 65 1.80 0.14 -4.92
CA ARG A 65 1.45 1.03 -3.80
C ARG A 65 -0.07 1.09 -3.60
N ILE A 66 -0.81 1.34 -4.68
CA ILE A 66 -2.28 1.38 -4.67
C ILE A 66 -2.86 0.00 -4.34
N GLY A 67 -2.27 -1.09 -4.82
CA GLY A 67 -2.65 -2.45 -4.45
C GLY A 67 -2.58 -2.67 -2.95
N GLY A 68 -1.52 -2.21 -2.28
CA GLY A 68 -1.41 -2.26 -0.82
C GLY A 68 -2.50 -1.45 -0.10
N VAL A 69 -2.83 -0.26 -0.62
CA VAL A 69 -3.94 0.54 -0.07
C VAL A 69 -5.27 -0.18 -0.25
N ASN A 70 -5.56 -0.73 -1.43
CA ASN A 70 -6.81 -1.44 -1.68
C ASN A 70 -6.93 -2.70 -0.81
N HIS A 71 -5.84 -3.42 -0.56
CA HIS A 71 -5.83 -4.54 0.37
C HIS A 71 -6.17 -4.12 1.80
N ALA A 72 -5.63 -2.99 2.27
CA ALA A 72 -5.99 -2.44 3.57
C ALA A 72 -7.48 -2.04 3.65
N PHE A 73 -8.06 -1.50 2.57
CA PHE A 73 -9.50 -1.23 2.49
C PHE A 73 -10.35 -2.51 2.58
N GLU A 74 -9.89 -3.60 1.97
CA GLU A 74 -10.59 -4.89 2.02
C GLU A 74 -10.57 -5.49 3.44
N ILE A 75 -9.42 -5.43 4.13
CA ILE A 75 -9.32 -5.81 5.55
C ILE A 75 -10.27 -4.96 6.40
N LEU A 76 -10.27 -3.64 6.20
CA LEU A 76 -11.17 -2.75 6.93
C LEU A 76 -12.65 -3.08 6.68
N ARG A 77 -13.02 -3.40 5.44
CA ARG A 77 -14.38 -3.83 5.07
C ARG A 77 -14.79 -5.09 5.82
N GLN A 78 -13.93 -6.11 5.85
CA GLN A 78 -14.19 -7.38 6.54
C GLN A 78 -14.40 -7.19 8.05
N HIS A 79 -13.67 -6.25 8.66
CA HIS A 79 -13.84 -5.90 10.07
C HIS A 79 -14.98 -4.92 10.36
N THR A 80 -15.68 -4.43 9.34
CA THR A 80 -16.81 -3.53 9.51
C THR A 80 -18.10 -4.36 9.44
N PRO A 81 -18.84 -4.55 10.55
CA PRO A 81 -19.92 -5.56 10.62
C PRO A 81 -20.97 -5.45 9.51
N THR A 82 -21.46 -4.24 9.24
CA THR A 82 -22.50 -4.00 8.21
C THR A 82 -22.01 -4.17 6.78
N LEU A 83 -20.69 -4.24 6.55
CA LEU A 83 -20.08 -4.38 5.23
C LEU A 83 -19.34 -5.71 5.03
N SER A 84 -19.21 -6.52 6.07
CA SER A 84 -18.43 -7.76 6.08
C SER A 84 -18.88 -8.77 5.00
N HIS A 85 -20.20 -8.90 4.80
CA HIS A 85 -20.80 -9.77 3.78
C HIS A 85 -20.95 -9.11 2.40
N LEU A 86 -20.67 -7.80 2.28
CA LEU A 86 -20.84 -7.07 1.03
C LEU A 86 -19.55 -7.11 0.19
N GLU A 87 -19.52 -7.98 -0.81
CA GLU A 87 -18.37 -8.16 -1.73
C GLU A 87 -17.79 -6.85 -2.32
N ARG A 88 -18.62 -5.81 -2.52
CA ARG A 88 -18.22 -4.57 -3.19
C ARG A 88 -18.74 -3.31 -2.49
N ALA A 89 -18.09 -2.91 -1.41
CA ALA A 89 -18.34 -1.64 -0.74
C ALA A 89 -17.50 -0.48 -1.35
N SER A 90 -18.07 0.72 -1.40
CA SER A 90 -17.32 1.91 -1.86
C SER A 90 -16.31 2.37 -0.79
N LYS A 91 -15.19 2.96 -1.20
CA LYS A 91 -14.15 3.46 -0.27
C LYS A 91 -14.72 4.43 0.76
N ILE A 92 -15.60 5.34 0.33
CA ILE A 92 -16.24 6.32 1.22
C ILE A 92 -17.18 5.61 2.20
N SER A 93 -17.97 4.63 1.73
CA SER A 93 -18.87 3.86 2.59
C SER A 93 -18.09 3.08 3.66
N ILE A 94 -16.99 2.42 3.28
CA ILE A 94 -16.11 1.71 4.22
C ILE A 94 -15.59 2.67 5.31
N LEU A 95 -15.10 3.85 4.93
CA LEU A 95 -14.57 4.82 5.92
C LEU A 95 -15.65 5.33 6.87
N ARG A 96 -16.83 5.70 6.35
CA ARG A 96 -17.94 6.22 7.16
C ARG A 96 -18.42 5.17 8.16
N GLN A 97 -18.54 3.93 7.71
CA GLN A 97 -19.08 2.86 8.52
C GLN A 97 -18.08 2.37 9.57
N ALA A 98 -16.78 2.30 9.23
CA ALA A 98 -15.74 2.02 10.20
C ALA A 98 -15.67 3.08 11.32
N GLN A 99 -15.80 4.37 10.96
CA GLN A 99 -15.86 5.45 11.95
C GLN A 99 -17.08 5.32 12.87
N ALA A 100 -18.26 5.01 12.33
CA ALA A 100 -19.46 4.79 13.12
C ALA A 100 -19.28 3.61 14.08
N TYR A 101 -18.72 2.50 13.59
CA TYR A 101 -18.52 1.31 14.40
C TYR A 101 -17.54 1.54 15.57
N ILE A 102 -16.42 2.23 15.33
CA ILE A 102 -15.49 2.61 16.41
C ILE A 102 -16.20 3.45 17.48
N ARG A 103 -17.06 4.39 17.08
CA ARG A 103 -17.83 5.24 18.02
C ARG A 103 -18.81 4.42 18.84
N GLU A 104 -19.55 3.50 18.22
CA GLU A 104 -20.47 2.61 18.93
C GLU A 104 -19.73 1.75 19.96
N LEU A 105 -18.65 1.08 19.56
CA LEU A 105 -17.84 0.29 20.49
C LEU A 105 -17.31 1.14 21.64
N SER A 106 -16.87 2.37 21.34
CA SER A 106 -16.40 3.32 22.36
C SER A 106 -17.50 3.78 23.33
N ASN A 107 -18.77 3.79 22.90
CA ASN A 107 -19.90 4.11 23.76
C ASN A 107 -20.27 2.91 24.64
N VAL A 108 -20.29 1.69 24.07
CA VAL A 108 -20.49 0.43 24.82
C VAL A 108 -19.49 0.33 25.96
N LEU A 109 -18.19 0.47 25.64
CA LEU A 109 -17.11 0.31 26.62
C LEU A 109 -17.10 1.39 27.70
N ALA A 110 -17.62 2.58 27.39
CA ALA A 110 -17.74 3.67 28.35
C ALA A 110 -19.00 3.57 29.21
N GLY A 111 -19.80 2.51 29.09
CA GLY A 111 -21.09 2.39 29.79
C GLY A 111 -22.13 3.43 29.35
N ARG A 112 -21.87 4.15 28.25
CA ARG A 112 -22.78 5.16 27.66
C ARG A 112 -23.88 4.52 26.81
N ASN A 113 -23.90 3.19 26.75
CA ASN A 113 -24.99 2.38 26.21
C ASN A 113 -25.98 1.97 27.30
N CYS A 114 -26.08 2.74 28.37
CA CYS A 114 -27.16 2.58 29.34
C CYS A 114 -28.47 2.97 28.64
N CYS A 115 -29.46 2.06 28.67
CA CYS A 115 -30.77 2.08 28.01
C CYS A 115 -30.83 1.40 26.62
N LEU A 116 -30.82 0.07 26.62
CA LEU A 116 -31.69 -0.77 25.78
C LEU A 116 -32.53 -1.66 26.70
#